data_AF-A0AAD6STK4-F1
#
_entry.id   AF-A0AAD6STK4-F1
#
_cell.length_a   1.000
_cell.length_b   1.000
_cell.length_c   1.000
_cell.angle_alpha   90.00
_cell.angle_beta   90.00
_cell.angle_gamma   90.00
#
_symmetry.space_group_name_H-M   'P 1'
#
loop_
_entity.id
_entity.type
_entity.pdbx_description
1 polymer ?
#
loop_
_entity_poly.entity_id
_entity_poly.type
_entity_poly.pdbx_seq_one_letter_code
_entity_poly.pdbx_strand_id
1 'polypeptide(L)'
;PVGMVCDSTDYSCGYDATLGILTNMWLHNPGIWTPRFRNIGPYFDLWVHLLEQTVAGLITLEAARDTMRARMHLARPEYFPYGPNGTSI
;
A
#
# COMPACT_ATOMS: atom_id res chain seq x y z
N PRO A 1 -5.63 9.33 -13.50
CA PRO A 1 -5.10 8.22 -12.67
C PRO A 1 -5.53 8.41 -11.21
N VAL A 2 -6.09 7.38 -10.57
CA VAL A 2 -6.29 7.36 -9.11
C VAL A 2 -4.91 7.13 -8.50
N GLY A 3 -4.15 8.21 -8.33
CA GLY A 3 -2.82 8.18 -7.73
C GLY A 3 -2.90 8.76 -6.33
N MET A 4 -2.25 8.11 -5.37
CA MET A 4 -2.05 8.69 -4.05
C MET A 4 -1.16 9.93 -4.19
N VAL A 5 -1.51 11.00 -3.49
CA VAL A 5 -0.75 12.25 -3.51
C VAL A 5 0.46 12.08 -2.60
N CYS A 6 1.67 12.16 -3.16
CA CYS A 6 2.85 12.37 -2.35
C CYS A 6 2.94 13.85 -1.97
N ASP A 7 3.00 14.10 -0.67
CA ASP A 7 3.27 15.42 -0.12
C ASP A 7 4.48 15.41 0.82
N SER A 8 4.93 16.62 1.17
CA SER A 8 6.01 16.83 2.15
C SER A 8 5.51 16.78 3.60
N THR A 9 4.24 16.43 3.82
CA THR A 9 3.62 16.36 5.14
C THR A 9 3.90 14.98 5.73
N ASP A 10 3.60 13.94 4.95
CA ASP A 10 3.64 12.56 5.43
C ASP A 10 4.89 11.82 4.96
N TYR A 11 5.63 12.36 3.99
CA TYR A 11 6.81 11.75 3.38
C TYR A 11 6.54 10.33 2.85
N SER A 12 5.36 10.13 2.25
CA SER A 12 4.86 8.81 1.79
C SER A 12 5.30 8.41 0.38
N CYS A 13 6.03 9.25 -0.35
CA CYS A 13 6.39 9.07 -1.77
C CYS A 13 6.78 7.64 -2.18
N GLY A 14 7.65 6.98 -1.41
CA GLY A 14 8.10 5.60 -1.72
C GLY A 14 6.95 4.59 -1.64
N TYR A 15 6.07 4.75 -0.66
CA TYR A 15 4.85 3.96 -0.52
C TYR A 15 3.86 4.28 -1.64
N ASP A 16 3.62 5.56 -1.92
CA ASP A 16 2.66 6.00 -2.95
C ASP A 16 3.03 5.45 -4.33
N ALA A 17 4.31 5.48 -4.69
CA ALA A 17 4.82 4.94 -5.94
C ALA A 17 4.60 3.42 -6.03
N THR A 18 5.08 2.67 -5.03
CA THR A 18 5.04 1.20 -5.05
C THR A 18 3.62 0.67 -4.93
N LEU A 19 2.87 1.13 -3.92
CA LEU A 19 1.48 0.72 -3.72
C LEU A 19 0.57 1.23 -4.83
N GLY A 20 0.88 2.39 -5.44
CA GLY A 20 0.17 2.88 -6.63
C GLY A 20 0.33 1.95 -7.83
N ILE A 21 1.54 1.45 -8.10
CA ILE A 21 1.77 0.46 -9.17
C ILE A 21 0.98 -0.83 -8.88
N LEU A 22 1.08 -1.36 -7.65
CA LEU A 22 0.36 -2.57 -7.25
C LEU A 22 -1.16 -2.41 -7.36
N THR A 23 -1.68 -1.25 -6.99
CA THR A 23 -3.10 -0.90 -7.12
C THR A 23 -3.52 -0.91 -8.58
N ASN A 24 -2.77 -0.25 -9.47
CA ASN A 24 -3.10 -0.21 -10.89
C ASN A 24 -3.06 -1.60 -11.53
N MET A 25 -2.07 -2.42 -11.17
CA MET A 25 -2.02 -3.83 -11.60
C MET A 25 -3.27 -4.58 -11.17
N TRP A 26 -3.62 -4.49 -9.89
CA TRP A 26 -4.76 -5.21 -9.33
C TRP A 26 -6.08 -4.73 -9.94
N LEU A 27 -6.32 -3.42 -10.03
CA LEU A 27 -7.54 -2.85 -10.63
C LEU A 27 -7.71 -3.24 -12.10
N HIS A 28 -6.61 -3.41 -12.85
CA HIS A 28 -6.67 -3.84 -14.24
C HIS A 28 -7.19 -5.29 -14.38
N ASN A 29 -6.83 -6.19 -13.47
CA ASN A 29 -7.34 -7.57 -13.47
C ASN A 29 -7.30 -8.21 -12.07
N PRO A 30 -8.31 -7.95 -11.22
CA PRO A 30 -8.33 -8.47 -9.85
C PRO A 30 -8.32 -10.00 -9.80
N GLY A 31 -8.99 -10.66 -10.75
CA GLY A 31 -9.06 -12.12 -10.82
C GLY A 31 -7.70 -12.80 -10.97
N ILE A 32 -6.77 -12.18 -11.71
CA ILE A 32 -5.39 -12.69 -11.86
C ILE A 32 -4.52 -12.26 -10.67
N TRP A 33 -4.61 -11.01 -10.25
CA TRP A 33 -3.66 -10.44 -9.28
C TRP A 33 -3.98 -10.77 -7.83
N THR A 34 -5.24 -10.96 -7.45
CA THR A 34 -5.62 -11.41 -6.10
C THR A 34 -4.89 -12.70 -5.69
N PRO A 35 -5.03 -13.84 -6.39
CA PRO A 35 -4.36 -15.07 -5.97
C PRO A 35 -2.83 -14.95 -6.01
N ARG A 36 -2.27 -14.16 -6.93
CA ARG A 36 -0.81 -13.92 -7.01
C ARG A 36 -0.31 -13.14 -5.81
N PHE A 37 -0.95 -12.03 -5.47
CA PHE A 37 -0.56 -11.20 -4.32
C PHE A 37 -0.71 -11.97 -3.01
N ARG A 38 -1.82 -12.70 -2.81
CA ARG A 38 -2.00 -13.51 -1.60
C ARG A 38 -0.90 -14.57 -1.42
N ASN A 39 -0.35 -15.10 -2.51
CA ASN A 39 0.73 -16.09 -2.46
C ASN A 39 2.13 -15.49 -2.23
N ILE A 40 2.33 -14.17 -2.40
CA ILE A 40 3.64 -13.53 -2.16
C ILE A 40 3.97 -13.52 -0.66
N GLY A 41 2.96 -13.22 0.17
CA GLY A 41 3.13 -13.18 1.62
C GLY A 41 2.14 -12.26 2.33
N PRO A 42 2.27 -12.15 3.66
CA PRO A 42 1.25 -11.54 4.51
C PRO A 42 1.02 -10.05 4.23
N TYR A 43 2.04 -9.30 3.80
CA TYR A 43 1.87 -7.88 3.44
C TYR A 43 1.06 -7.71 2.15
N PHE A 44 1.26 -8.58 1.17
CA PHE A 44 0.51 -8.53 -0.08
C PHE A 44 -0.92 -9.05 0.10
N ASP A 45 -1.13 -10.04 0.97
CA ASP A 45 -2.48 -10.48 1.36
C ASP A 45 -3.24 -9.35 2.07
N LEU A 46 -2.61 -8.69 3.04
CA LEU A 46 -3.16 -7.49 3.67
C LEU A 46 -3.49 -6.40 2.64
N TRP A 47 -2.59 -6.16 1.68
CA TRP A 47 -2.83 -5.16 0.63
C TRP A 47 -4.05 -5.49 -0.22
N VAL A 48 -4.22 -6.75 -0.64
CA VAL A 48 -5.42 -7.19 -1.37
C VAL A 48 -6.68 -6.93 -0.54
N HIS A 49 -6.65 -7.28 0.75
CA HIS A 49 -7.80 -7.06 1.64
C HIS A 49 -8.17 -5.57 1.74
N LEU A 50 -7.16 -4.69 1.83
CA LEU A 50 -7.38 -3.25 1.87
C LEU A 50 -7.91 -2.72 0.53
N LEU A 51 -7.42 -3.21 -0.60
CA LEU A 51 -7.95 -2.85 -1.92
C LEU A 51 -9.41 -3.27 -2.11
N GLU A 52 -9.78 -4.46 -1.63
CA GLU A 52 -11.17 -4.93 -1.63
C GLU A 52 -12.07 -3.96 -0.82
N GLN A 53 -11.61 -3.50 0.36
CA GLN A 53 -12.32 -2.50 1.16
C GLN A 53 -12.40 -1.12 0.46
N THR A 54 -11.33 -0.70 -0.21
CA THR A 54 -11.31 0.56 -0.97
C THR A 54 -12.32 0.53 -2.12
N VAL A 55 -12.39 -0.56 -2.89
CA VAL A 55 -13.37 -0.72 -3.98
C VAL A 55 -14.80 -0.81 -3.45
N ALA A 56 -15.00 -1.40 -2.27
CA ALA A 56 -16.29 -1.40 -1.60
C ALA A 56 -16.67 -0.02 -1.01
N GLY A 57 -15.79 0.98 -1.08
CA GLY A 57 -16.02 2.32 -0.55
C GLY A 57 -15.98 2.42 0.97
N LEU A 58 -15.43 1.41 1.66
CA LEU A 58 -15.36 1.36 3.12
C LEU A 58 -14.23 2.21 3.69
N ILE A 59 -13.13 2.33 2.94
CA ILE A 59 -11.95 3.14 3.29
C ILE A 59 -11.42 3.85 2.04
N THR A 60 -10.65 4.93 2.23
CA THR A 60 -9.91 5.56 1.14
C THR A 60 -8.63 4.77 0.80
N LEU A 61 -8.06 5.03 -0.37
CA LEU A 61 -6.79 4.40 -0.77
C LEU A 61 -5.62 4.90 0.11
N GLU A 62 -5.68 6.15 0.56
CA GLU A 62 -4.73 6.76 1.49
C GLU A 62 -4.81 6.07 2.87
N ALA A 63 -6.02 5.78 3.37
CA ALA A 63 -6.19 5.05 4.63
C ALA A 63 -5.63 3.61 4.52
N ALA A 64 -5.81 2.97 3.37
CA ALA A 64 -5.19 1.67 3.09
C ALA A 64 -3.65 1.76 3.11
N ARG A 65 -3.07 2.76 2.43
CA ARG A 65 -1.63 3.03 2.46
C ARG A 65 -1.12 3.26 3.88
N ASP A 66 -1.79 4.08 4.66
CA ASP A 66 -1.35 4.39 6.03
C ASP A 66 -1.43 3.18 6.95
N THR A 67 -2.40 2.29 6.72
CA THR A 67 -2.46 0.98 7.38
C THR A 67 -1.23 0.12 7.03
N MET A 68 -0.85 0.06 5.75
CA MET A 68 0.36 -0.67 5.32
C MET A 68 1.62 -0.09 5.97
N ARG A 69 1.76 1.24 5.95
CA ARG A 69 2.90 1.96 6.55
C ARG A 69 3.01 1.66 8.03
N ALA A 70 1.91 1.77 8.76
CA ALA A 70 1.87 1.48 10.20
C ALA A 70 2.23 0.02 10.49
N ARG A 71 1.73 -0.92 9.68
CA ARG A 71 2.01 -2.35 9.86
C ARG A 71 3.49 -2.68 9.64
N MET A 72 4.10 -2.10 8.61
CA MET A 72 5.52 -2.28 8.29
C MET A 72 6.42 -1.61 9.33
N HIS A 73 6.11 -0.36 9.70
CA HIS A 73 6.84 0.37 10.74
C HIS A 73 6.81 -0.36 12.08
N LEU A 74 5.65 -0.87 12.51
CA LEU A 74 5.53 -1.63 13.75
C LEU A 74 6.39 -2.90 13.74
N ALA A 75 6.53 -3.55 12.57
CA ALA A 75 7.30 -4.78 12.44
C ALA A 75 8.81 -4.54 12.42
N ARG A 76 9.27 -3.53 11.69
CA ARG A 76 10.69 -3.22 11.45
C ARG A 76 10.89 -1.71 11.30
N PRO A 77 10.80 -0.92 12.39
CA PRO A 77 10.83 0.55 12.32
C PRO A 77 12.13 1.10 11.73
N GLU A 78 13.22 0.34 11.83
CA GLU A 78 14.53 0.69 11.27
C GLU A 78 14.60 0.57 9.74
N TYR A 79 13.73 -0.24 9.12
CA TYR A 79 13.62 -0.37 7.66
C TYR A 79 12.50 0.49 7.07
N PHE A 80 11.47 0.77 7.88
CA PHE A 80 10.27 1.49 7.48
C PHE A 80 10.03 2.72 8.36
N PRO A 81 10.98 3.66 8.46
CA PRO A 81 10.84 4.82 9.33
C PRO A 81 9.73 5.77 8.84
N TYR A 82 9.16 6.52 9.78
CA TYR A 82 8.34 7.69 9.46
C TYR A 82 9.20 8.94 9.19
N GLY A 83 8.59 9.95 8.57
CA GLY A 83 9.21 11.23 8.30
C GLY A 83 10.16 11.18 7.09
N PRO A 84 11.12 12.11 7.00
CA PRO A 84 11.93 12.33 5.79
C PRO A 84 12.98 11.23 5.53
N ASN A 85 13.11 10.25 6.43
CA ASN A 85 14.07 9.17 6.27
C ASN A 85 13.63 8.22 5.14
N GLY A 86 14.59 7.77 4.35
CA GLY A 86 14.33 6.78 3.30
C GLY A 86 13.74 5.49 3.87
N THR A 87 12.75 4.93 3.17
CA THR A 87 12.11 3.66 3.50
C THR A 87 12.58 2.56 2.56
N SER A 88 12.75 1.35 3.07
CA SER A 88 13.19 0.18 2.29
C SER A 88 11.98 -0.50 1.62
N ILE A 89 11.44 0.12 0.57
CA ILE A 89 10.28 -0.37 -0.18
C ILE A 89 10.58 -0.66 -1.64
#